data_AF-K9QX47-F1
#
_entry.id   AF-K9QX47-F1
#
_cell.length_a   1.000
_cell.length_b   1.000
_cell.length_c   1.000
_cell.angle_alpha   90.00
_cell.angle_beta   90.00
_cell.angle_gamma   90.00
#
_symmetry.space_group_name_H-M   'P 1'
#
loop_
_entity.id
_entity.type
_entity.pdbx_description
1 polymer ?
#
loop_
_entity_poly.entity_id
_entity_poly.type
_entity_poly.pdbx_seq_one_letter_code
_entity_poly.pdbx_strand_id
1 'polypeptide(L)'
;MKSLSPVDPVFRKRFTQMTPEIKYSFTEEQLVAIERVFSSNPWTRNHPLDMRIAIPIPGMKFYMVLLAGSESRAKERLRAAKSLYPIWTPSNIIFLIVFAITLSLCSFSTFLFIANLFPSHPNFSSSPTSIPWIFEQSECEYTGRTWSEGKCWDKEHNSMF
;
A
#
# COMPACT_ATOMS: atom_id res chain seq x y z
N MET A 1 3.14 -33.68 43.02
CA MET A 1 2.74 -33.05 41.74
C MET A 1 3.97 -32.92 40.86
N LYS A 2 4.10 -33.78 39.84
CA LYS A 2 5.24 -33.79 38.93
C LYS A 2 4.96 -32.77 37.82
N SER A 3 5.90 -31.85 37.57
CA SER A 3 5.74 -30.74 36.64
C SER A 3 5.55 -31.26 35.21
N LEU A 4 4.34 -31.11 34.68
CA LEU A 4 4.05 -31.23 33.25
C LEU A 4 4.81 -30.11 32.51
N SER A 5 5.36 -30.46 31.35
CA SER A 5 6.15 -29.60 30.46
C SER A 5 5.36 -28.34 30.03
N PRO A 6 5.98 -27.34 29.34
CA PRO A 6 5.39 -26.01 29.20
C PRO A 6 4.06 -26.09 28.45
N VAL A 7 2.98 -26.03 29.21
CA VAL A 7 1.62 -26.17 28.75
C VAL A 7 1.38 -25.17 27.62
N ASP A 8 0.93 -25.65 26.46
CA ASP A 8 0.52 -24.80 25.34
C ASP A 8 -0.39 -23.68 25.86
N PRO A 9 -0.03 -22.39 25.67
CA PRO A 9 -0.80 -21.27 26.21
C PRO A 9 -2.26 -21.26 25.74
N VAL A 10 -2.55 -21.83 24.57
CA VAL A 10 -3.92 -21.99 24.05
C VAL A 10 -4.68 -23.03 24.85
N PHE A 11 -4.06 -24.19 25.10
CA PHE A 11 -4.66 -25.26 25.90
C PHE A 11 -4.97 -24.76 27.32
N ARG A 12 -4.03 -24.07 27.97
CA ARG A 12 -4.23 -23.52 29.32
C ARG A 12 -5.40 -22.55 29.39
N LYS A 13 -5.50 -21.64 28.42
CA LYS A 13 -6.59 -20.66 28.34
C LYS A 13 -7.97 -21.29 28.12
N ARG A 14 -8.04 -22.38 27.35
CA ARG A 14 -9.31 -23.09 27.13
C ARG A 14 -9.69 -23.95 28.32
N PHE A 15 -8.71 -24.61 28.92
CA PHE A 15 -8.92 -25.42 30.11
C PHE A 15 -9.44 -24.55 31.26
N THR A 16 -8.93 -23.34 31.46
CA THR A 16 -9.41 -22.45 32.53
C THR A 16 -10.88 -22.05 32.40
N GLN A 17 -11.44 -22.07 31.18
CA GLN A 17 -12.84 -21.73 30.89
C GLN A 17 -13.84 -22.85 31.22
N MET A 18 -13.37 -24.08 31.48
CA MET A 18 -14.25 -25.18 31.88
C MET A 18 -14.74 -25.01 33.32
N THR A 19 -15.97 -25.47 33.56
CA THR A 19 -16.52 -25.56 34.93
C THR A 19 -15.65 -26.48 35.78
N PRO A 20 -15.54 -26.17 37.09
CA PRO A 20 -14.70 -26.94 38.00
C PRO A 20 -15.12 -28.40 38.06
N GLU A 21 -16.42 -28.74 38.03
CA GLU A 21 -16.84 -30.14 38.06
C GLU A 21 -16.28 -30.96 36.89
N ILE A 22 -16.27 -30.38 35.69
CA ILE A 22 -15.77 -31.07 34.49
C ILE A 22 -14.24 -31.16 34.51
N LYS A 23 -13.53 -30.13 35.00
CA LYS A 23 -12.06 -30.19 35.14
C LYS A 23 -11.60 -31.38 35.98
N TYR A 24 -12.30 -31.66 37.08
CA TYR A 24 -11.95 -32.75 37.99
C TYR A 24 -12.43 -34.12 37.50
N SER A 25 -13.29 -34.17 36.48
CA SER A 25 -13.75 -35.44 35.89
C SER A 25 -12.73 -36.07 34.94
N PHE A 26 -11.73 -35.32 34.46
CA PHE A 26 -10.72 -35.85 33.56
C PHE A 26 -9.67 -36.69 34.28
N THR A 27 -9.33 -37.84 33.71
CA THR A 27 -8.18 -38.63 34.16
C THR A 27 -6.88 -38.07 33.58
N GLU A 28 -5.75 -38.38 34.21
CA GLU A 28 -4.43 -37.96 33.74
C GLU A 28 -4.12 -38.46 32.32
N GLU A 29 -4.56 -39.68 31.98
CA GLU A 29 -4.39 -40.25 30.64
C GLU A 29 -5.19 -39.47 29.60
N GLN A 30 -6.40 -39.03 29.95
CA GLN A 30 -7.23 -38.19 29.08
C GLN A 30 -6.59 -36.82 28.87
N LEU A 31 -6.05 -36.20 29.93
CA LEU A 31 -5.35 -34.92 29.83
C LEU A 31 -4.13 -34.99 28.92
N VAL A 32 -3.30 -36.03 29.07
CA VAL A 32 -2.13 -36.25 28.21
C VAL A 32 -2.52 -36.52 26.76
N ALA A 33 -3.58 -37.30 26.54
CA ALA A 33 -4.09 -37.58 25.19
C ALA A 33 -4.59 -36.31 24.49
N ILE A 34 -5.34 -35.46 25.21
CA ILE A 34 -5.84 -34.19 24.70
C ILE A 34 -4.66 -33.24 24.42
N GLU A 35 -3.73 -33.10 25.36
CA GLU A 35 -2.55 -32.23 25.21
C GLU A 35 -1.74 -32.59 23.97
N ARG A 36 -1.56 -33.89 23.67
CA ARG A 36 -0.84 -34.35 22.48
C ARG A 36 -1.52 -33.90 21.18
N VAL A 37 -2.85 -33.83 21.14
CA VAL A 37 -3.60 -33.34 19.97
C VAL A 37 -3.47 -31.83 19.80
N PHE A 38 -3.51 -31.06 20.90
CA PHE A 38 -3.31 -29.61 20.84
C PHE A 38 -1.87 -29.22 20.45
N SER A 39 -0.89 -29.95 20.98
CA SER A 39 0.54 -29.72 20.70
C SER A 39 0.93 -30.09 19.26
N SER A 40 0.22 -31.05 18.67
CA SER A 40 0.44 -31.47 17.28
C SER A 40 -0.34 -30.64 16.26
N ASN A 41 -1.07 -29.60 16.70
CA ASN A 41 -2.05 -28.91 15.88
C ASN A 41 -1.44 -28.40 14.56
N PRO A 42 -1.74 -29.04 13.41
CA PRO A 42 -1.20 -28.66 12.10
C PRO A 42 -1.77 -27.31 11.64
N TRP A 43 -2.84 -26.83 12.28
CA TRP A 43 -3.56 -25.62 11.91
C TRP A 43 -2.68 -24.37 11.93
N THR A 44 -1.68 -24.30 12.82
CA THR A 44 -0.71 -23.20 12.86
C THR A 44 0.48 -23.41 11.90
N ARG A 45 0.69 -24.63 11.38
CA ARG A 45 1.81 -24.98 10.47
C ARG A 45 1.43 -25.08 8.99
N ASN A 46 0.16 -25.31 8.66
CA ASN A 46 -0.25 -25.65 7.30
C ASN A 46 -0.80 -24.47 6.47
N HIS A 47 -0.80 -23.26 7.03
CA HIS A 47 -1.12 -22.05 6.27
C HIS A 47 0.18 -21.34 5.88
N PRO A 48 0.63 -21.42 4.61
CA PRO A 48 1.80 -20.68 4.14
C PRO A 48 1.68 -19.16 4.35
N LEU A 49 0.45 -18.65 4.53
CA LEU A 49 0.18 -17.28 4.92
C LEU A 49 -0.79 -17.26 6.12
N ASP A 50 -0.30 -16.92 7.31
CA ASP A 50 -1.11 -16.54 8.48
C ASP A 50 -0.60 -15.19 8.99
N MET A 51 -1.24 -14.12 8.55
CA MET A 51 -0.93 -12.75 8.93
C MET A 51 -2.08 -12.20 9.78
N ARG A 52 -1.75 -11.74 10.99
CA ARG A 52 -2.72 -11.15 11.92
C ARG A 52 -2.19 -9.81 12.39
N ILE A 53 -2.86 -8.74 11.99
CA ILE A 53 -2.41 -7.37 12.25
C ILE A 53 -3.50 -6.64 13.05
N ALA A 54 -3.10 -5.98 14.13
CA ALA A 54 -3.92 -4.98 14.77
C ALA A 54 -3.53 -3.61 14.20
N ILE A 55 -4.47 -2.89 13.59
CA ILE A 55 -4.21 -1.57 13.02
C ILE A 55 -4.49 -0.54 14.12
N PRO A 56 -3.47 0.16 14.64
CA PRO A 56 -3.63 1.10 15.73
C PRO A 56 -4.14 2.45 15.20
N ILE A 57 -5.43 2.53 14.87
CA ILE A 57 -6.06 3.79 14.47
C ILE A 57 -6.53 4.52 15.74
N PRO A 58 -6.15 5.80 15.95
CA PRO A 58 -6.64 6.57 17.10
C PRO A 58 -8.17 6.57 17.15
N GLY A 59 -8.74 6.13 18.29
CA GLY A 59 -10.20 6.05 18.49
C GLY A 59 -10.89 4.80 17.94
N MET A 60 -10.20 3.92 17.19
CA MET A 60 -10.80 2.71 16.62
C MET A 60 -9.85 1.51 16.68
N LYS A 61 -10.35 0.34 17.10
CA LYS A 61 -9.55 -0.90 17.15
C LYS A 61 -9.94 -1.80 15.99
N PHE A 62 -9.07 -1.92 15.00
CA PHE A 62 -9.25 -2.86 13.89
C PHE A 62 -8.31 -4.05 14.05
N TYR A 63 -8.83 -5.25 13.84
CA TYR A 63 -8.02 -6.45 13.67
C TYR A 63 -8.24 -6.98 12.26
N MET A 64 -7.14 -7.30 11.59
CA MET A 64 -7.14 -7.89 10.25
C MET A 64 -6.49 -9.27 10.35
N VAL A 65 -7.12 -10.27 9.73
CA VAL A 65 -6.59 -11.63 9.60
C VAL A 65 -6.58 -11.99 8.13
N LEU A 66 -5.40 -12.32 7.62
CA LEU A 66 -5.20 -12.85 6.28
C LEU A 66 -4.65 -14.28 6.42
N LEU A 67 -5.47 -15.25 6.03
CA LEU A 67 -5.14 -16.67 6.08
C LEU A 67 -5.24 -17.24 4.66
N ALA A 68 -4.15 -17.84 4.17
CA ALA A 68 -4.16 -18.58 2.91
C ALA A 68 -3.39 -19.89 3.03
N GLY A 69 -3.89 -20.92 2.36
CA GLY A 69 -3.27 -22.23 2.32
C GLY A 69 -4.05 -23.24 1.48
N SER A 70 -3.60 -24.49 1.52
CA SER A 70 -4.21 -25.57 0.76
C SER A 70 -5.66 -25.79 1.19
N GLU A 71 -6.57 -25.83 0.22
CA GLU A 71 -8.00 -25.99 0.42
C GLU A 71 -8.32 -27.49 0.58
N SER A 72 -8.42 -27.95 1.84
CA SER A 72 -8.70 -29.35 2.18
C SER A 72 -10.17 -29.64 2.47
N ARG A 73 -11.05 -28.64 2.36
CA ARG A 73 -12.46 -28.77 2.78
C ARG A 73 -13.27 -29.56 1.74
N ALA A 74 -14.22 -30.37 2.22
CA ALA A 74 -15.08 -31.19 1.36
C ALA A 74 -15.86 -30.34 0.32
N LYS A 75 -16.02 -30.90 -0.90
CA LYS A 75 -16.63 -30.20 -2.05
C LYS A 75 -18.05 -29.68 -1.76
N GLU A 76 -18.84 -30.39 -0.97
CA GLU A 76 -20.19 -29.97 -0.57
C GLU A 76 -20.18 -28.66 0.23
N ARG A 77 -19.29 -28.57 1.22
CA ARG A 77 -19.10 -27.35 2.02
C ARG A 77 -18.59 -26.19 1.16
N LEU A 78 -17.72 -26.47 0.19
CA LEU A 78 -17.22 -25.45 -0.74
C LEU A 78 -18.33 -24.90 -1.66
N ARG A 79 -19.23 -25.76 -2.13
CA ARG A 79 -20.39 -25.35 -2.94
C ARG A 79 -21.35 -24.47 -2.12
N ALA A 80 -21.64 -24.87 -0.88
CA ALA A 80 -22.46 -24.07 0.03
C ALA A 80 -21.83 -22.70 0.33
N ALA A 81 -20.51 -22.67 0.60
CA ALA A 81 -19.79 -21.42 0.87
C ALA A 81 -19.74 -20.49 -0.36
N LYS A 82 -19.60 -21.04 -1.58
CA LYS A 82 -19.61 -20.26 -2.83
C LYS A 82 -20.94 -19.55 -3.05
N SER A 83 -22.06 -20.13 -2.59
CA SER A 83 -23.37 -19.49 -2.63
C SER A 83 -23.48 -18.29 -1.68
N LEU A 84 -22.74 -18.28 -0.59
CA LEU A 84 -22.78 -17.21 0.43
C LEU A 84 -21.83 -16.05 0.07
N TYR A 85 -20.72 -16.33 -0.60
CA TYR A 85 -19.69 -15.34 -0.93
C TYR A 85 -19.32 -15.39 -2.42
N PRO A 86 -20.14 -14.79 -3.31
CA PRO A 86 -20.00 -14.92 -4.76
C PRO A 86 -18.90 -14.03 -5.37
N ILE A 87 -17.91 -13.56 -4.61
CA ILE A 87 -16.83 -12.69 -5.13
C ILE A 87 -16.05 -13.32 -6.29
N TRP A 88 -15.96 -14.66 -6.35
CA TRP A 88 -15.30 -15.44 -7.41
C TRP A 88 -16.29 -16.01 -8.44
N THR A 89 -17.36 -15.28 -8.75
CA THR A 89 -18.22 -15.58 -9.89
C THR A 89 -17.67 -14.92 -11.17
N PRO A 90 -17.85 -15.51 -12.35
CA PRO A 90 -17.31 -14.93 -13.59
C PRO A 90 -17.83 -13.51 -13.84
N SER A 91 -19.09 -13.24 -13.46
CA SER A 91 -19.67 -11.89 -13.55
C SER A 91 -18.96 -10.88 -12.64
N ASN A 92 -18.71 -11.23 -11.38
CA ASN A 92 -17.97 -10.34 -10.47
C ASN A 92 -16.51 -10.15 -10.91
N ILE A 93 -15.88 -11.18 -11.49
CA ILE A 93 -14.52 -11.06 -12.05
C ILE A 93 -14.51 -10.08 -13.23
N ILE A 94 -15.45 -10.22 -14.17
CA ILE A 94 -15.56 -9.28 -15.30
C ILE A 94 -15.81 -7.86 -14.80
N PHE A 95 -16.71 -7.68 -13.83
CA PHE A 95 -16.98 -6.39 -13.22
C PHE A 95 -15.72 -5.77 -12.58
N LEU A 96 -14.95 -6.55 -11.80
CA LEU A 96 -13.70 -6.10 -11.18
C LEU A 96 -12.64 -5.71 -12.21
N ILE A 97 -12.52 -6.47 -13.31
CA ILE A 97 -11.59 -6.16 -14.40
C ILE A 97 -11.98 -4.84 -15.08
N VAL A 98 -13.25 -4.69 -15.47
CA VAL A 98 -13.76 -3.46 -16.09
C VAL A 98 -13.53 -2.27 -15.16
N PHE A 99 -13.86 -2.42 -13.89
CA PHE A 99 -13.65 -1.37 -12.89
C PHE A 99 -12.18 -0.96 -12.76
N ALA A 100 -11.26 -1.92 -12.70
CA ALA A 100 -9.82 -1.65 -12.62
C ALA A 100 -9.28 -0.96 -13.89
N ILE A 101 -9.76 -1.34 -15.07
CA ILE A 101 -9.40 -0.72 -16.35
C ILE A 101 -9.90 0.74 -16.37
N THR A 102 -11.17 0.97 -16.05
CA THR A 102 -11.75 2.32 -16.00
C THR A 102 -10.98 3.22 -15.04
N LEU A 103 -10.68 2.73 -13.83
CA LEU A 103 -9.93 3.49 -12.83
C LEU A 103 -8.51 3.84 -13.33
N SER A 104 -7.83 2.90 -13.98
CA SER A 104 -6.49 3.12 -14.55
C SER A 104 -6.52 4.15 -15.69
N LEU A 105 -7.50 4.06 -16.59
CA LEU A 105 -7.65 5.01 -17.70
C LEU A 105 -7.95 6.43 -17.19
N CYS A 106 -8.83 6.57 -16.19
CA CYS A 106 -9.12 7.85 -15.56
C CYS A 106 -7.90 8.42 -14.82
N SER A 107 -7.15 7.58 -14.10
CA SER A 107 -5.94 8.01 -13.42
C SER A 107 -4.86 8.46 -14.42
N PHE A 108 -4.73 7.76 -15.54
CA PHE A 108 -3.74 8.11 -16.56
C PHE A 108 -4.11 9.40 -17.29
N SER A 109 -5.39 9.59 -17.66
CA SER A 109 -5.83 10.80 -18.35
C SER A 109 -5.70 12.05 -17.48
N THR A 110 -6.06 11.95 -16.19
CA THR A 110 -5.89 13.04 -15.22
C THR A 110 -4.42 13.37 -14.99
N PHE A 111 -3.54 12.36 -14.92
CA PHE A 111 -2.10 12.59 -14.84
C PHE A 111 -1.56 13.33 -16.07
N LEU A 112 -1.94 12.92 -17.28
CA LEU A 112 -1.53 13.63 -18.50
C LEU A 112 -2.04 15.07 -18.53
N PHE A 113 -3.30 15.31 -18.15
CA PHE A 113 -3.85 16.65 -18.06
C PHE A 113 -3.06 17.54 -17.10
N ILE A 114 -2.74 17.03 -15.92
CA ILE A 114 -1.91 17.71 -14.92
C ILE A 114 -0.49 17.95 -15.47
N ALA A 115 0.12 16.99 -16.15
CA ALA A 115 1.44 17.16 -16.74
C ALA A 115 1.46 18.27 -17.81
N ASN A 116 0.39 18.43 -18.58
CA ASN A 116 0.25 19.54 -19.54
C ASN A 116 0.02 20.91 -18.88
N LEU A 117 -0.49 20.94 -17.64
CA LEU A 117 -0.60 22.16 -16.85
C LEU A 117 0.75 22.63 -16.28
N PHE A 118 1.79 21.78 -16.29
CA PHE A 118 3.15 22.16 -15.92
C PHE A 118 3.93 22.58 -17.17
N PRO A 119 4.15 23.89 -17.41
CA PRO A 119 5.03 24.32 -18.49
C PRO A 119 6.44 23.75 -18.26
N SER A 120 6.92 22.95 -19.22
CA SER A 120 8.20 22.23 -19.16
C SER A 120 9.43 23.14 -19.31
N HIS A 121 9.24 24.45 -19.43
CA HIS A 121 10.29 25.45 -19.37
C HIS A 121 9.78 26.70 -18.66
N PRO A 122 10.47 27.20 -17.61
CA PRO A 122 10.48 28.64 -17.41
C PRO A 122 11.03 29.23 -18.71
N ASN A 123 10.18 29.92 -19.48
CA ASN A 123 10.65 30.77 -20.56
C ASN A 123 11.52 31.83 -19.90
N PHE A 124 12.84 31.61 -19.85
CA PHE A 124 13.81 32.63 -19.52
C PHE A 124 13.85 33.59 -20.71
N SER A 125 12.82 34.42 -20.85
CA SER A 125 12.82 35.53 -21.78
C SER A 125 13.86 36.52 -21.28
N SER A 126 15.02 36.55 -21.93
CA SER A 126 15.99 37.59 -21.65
C SER A 126 15.39 38.93 -22.08
N SER A 127 15.36 39.88 -21.15
CA SER A 127 14.81 41.21 -21.41
C SER A 127 15.96 42.11 -21.85
N PRO A 128 15.91 42.71 -23.05
CA PRO A 128 17.01 43.52 -23.52
C PRO A 128 17.15 44.79 -22.65
N THR A 129 18.37 45.17 -22.32
CA THR A 129 18.66 46.40 -21.56
C THR A 129 19.63 47.29 -22.32
N SER A 130 19.51 48.61 -22.13
CA SER A 130 20.41 49.59 -22.74
C SER A 130 21.63 49.83 -21.86
N ILE A 131 22.83 49.80 -22.46
CA ILE A 131 24.09 50.05 -21.75
C ILE A 131 24.34 51.56 -21.62
N PRO A 132 24.39 52.12 -20.40
CA PRO A 132 24.43 53.57 -20.21
C PRO A 132 25.81 54.22 -20.42
N TRP A 133 26.88 53.44 -20.64
CA TRP A 133 28.25 53.97 -20.81
C TRP A 133 28.82 53.84 -22.23
N ILE A 134 28.09 53.22 -23.17
CA ILE A 134 28.49 53.12 -24.58
C ILE A 134 27.61 54.07 -25.40
N PHE A 135 28.21 55.15 -25.90
CA PHE A 135 27.51 56.21 -26.62
C PHE A 135 27.80 56.22 -28.11
N GLU A 136 28.72 55.37 -28.58
CA GLU A 136 29.13 55.30 -29.97
C GLU A 136 28.69 53.99 -30.61
N GLN A 137 28.14 54.08 -31.82
CA GLN A 137 27.64 52.92 -32.56
C GLN A 137 28.74 51.92 -32.90
N SER A 138 29.91 52.42 -33.34
CA SER A 138 31.09 51.62 -33.69
C SER A 138 31.58 50.77 -32.52
N GLU A 139 31.59 51.34 -31.31
CA GLU A 139 31.97 50.66 -30.07
C GLU A 139 30.94 49.59 -29.67
N CYS A 140 29.65 49.90 -29.81
CA CYS A 140 28.58 48.93 -29.54
C CYS A 140 28.68 47.70 -30.45
N GLU A 141 28.81 47.93 -31.76
CA GLU A 141 28.87 46.86 -32.77
C GLU A 141 30.17 46.04 -32.66
N TYR A 142 31.29 46.68 -32.28
CA TYR A 142 32.55 45.98 -32.01
C TYR A 142 32.42 44.94 -30.88
N THR A 143 31.54 45.21 -29.90
CA THR A 143 31.25 44.27 -28.80
C THR A 143 30.21 43.19 -29.16
N GLY A 144 29.77 43.12 -30.41
CA GLY A 144 28.77 42.15 -30.88
C GLY A 144 27.34 42.45 -30.43
N ARG A 145 27.08 43.69 -29.97
CA ARG A 145 25.76 44.15 -29.50
C ARG A 145 25.00 44.90 -30.57
N THR A 146 23.70 45.11 -30.33
CA THR A 146 22.81 45.79 -31.28
C THR A 146 22.65 47.27 -30.95
N TRP A 147 22.95 48.15 -31.90
CA TRP A 147 22.65 49.59 -31.79
C TRP A 147 21.23 49.89 -32.27
N SER A 148 20.41 50.53 -31.43
CA SER A 148 19.04 50.94 -31.80
C SER A 148 18.59 52.14 -30.99
N GLU A 149 17.88 53.07 -31.61
CA GLU A 149 17.35 54.30 -30.99
C GLU A 149 18.41 55.17 -30.29
N GLY A 150 19.64 55.19 -30.83
CA GLY A 150 20.74 55.96 -30.24
C GLY A 150 21.30 55.38 -28.94
N LYS A 151 21.03 54.09 -28.66
CA LYS A 151 21.51 53.35 -27.49
C LYS A 151 22.06 51.98 -27.89
N CYS A 152 23.02 51.49 -27.13
CA CYS A 152 23.53 50.13 -27.26
C CYS A 152 22.68 49.14 -26.45
N TRP A 153 22.18 48.07 -27.08
CA TRP A 153 21.30 47.08 -26.46
C TRP A 153 21.98 45.72 -26.27
N ASP A 154 21.88 45.19 -25.05
CA ASP A 154 22.35 43.86 -24.67
C ASP A 154 21.16 42.91 -24.45
N LYS A 155 21.26 41.66 -24.91
CA LYS A 155 20.21 40.63 -24.84
C LYS A 155 20.42 39.63 -23.71
N GLU A 156 21.49 39.73 -22.92
CA GLU A 156 21.89 38.64 -21.99
C GLU A 156 21.36 38.77 -20.55
N HIS A 157 20.43 39.68 -20.25
CA HIS A 157 19.95 39.84 -18.87
C HIS A 157 18.75 38.96 -18.54
N ASN A 158 18.95 38.09 -17.55
CA ASN A 158 17.89 37.33 -16.90
C ASN A 158 17.14 38.26 -15.94
N SER A 159 15.81 38.36 -16.03
CA SER A 159 15.02 39.17 -15.10
C SER A 159 15.09 38.72 -13.63
N MET A 160 15.68 37.55 -13.36
CA MET A 160 15.87 37.01 -12.01
C MET A 160 17.26 37.30 -11.38
N PHE A 161 18.24 37.81 -12.13
CA PHE A 161 19.58 38.17 -11.61
C PHE A 161 20.21 39.35 -12.37
#